data_AF-A0A069CX29-F1
#
_entry.id   AF-A0A069CX29-F1
#
_cell.length_a   1.000
_cell.length_b   1.000
_cell.length_c   1.000
_cell.angle_alpha   90.00
_cell.angle_beta   90.00
_cell.angle_gamma   90.00
#
_symmetry.space_group_name_H-M   'P 1'
#
loop_
_entity.id
_entity.type
_entity.pdbx_description
1 polymer ?
#
loop_
_entity_poly.entity_id
_entity_poly.type
_entity_poly.pdbx_seq_one_letter_code
_entity_poly.pdbx_strand_id
1 'polypeptide(L)'
;MSVLSQIVSAIKELTESVNKMNSKSPWLNQKQAYERIGISQNSFKSLVEHNVIPKHTLDKYGIAITRYHSDEIDNWLLKQK
;
A
#
# COMPACT_ATOMS: atom_id res chain seq x y z
N MET A 1 15.86 -3.34 34.20
CA MET A 1 14.92 -3.56 33.07
C MET A 1 15.70 -4.19 31.94
N SER A 2 15.33 -5.41 31.53
CA SER A 2 16.02 -6.14 30.44
C SER A 2 15.67 -5.53 29.08
N VAL A 3 16.63 -5.52 28.15
CA VAL A 3 16.44 -5.07 26.75
C VAL A 3 15.26 -5.80 26.08
N LEU A 4 15.04 -7.07 26.42
CA LEU A 4 13.90 -7.84 25.94
C LEU A 4 12.56 -7.22 26.35
N SER A 5 12.47 -6.69 27.58
CA SER A 5 11.26 -6.03 28.07
C SER A 5 10.96 -4.75 27.29
N GLN A 6 12.00 -4.01 26.89
CA GLN A 6 11.84 -2.78 26.12
C GLN A 6 11.38 -3.06 24.69
N ILE A 7 11.93 -4.11 24.06
CA ILE A 7 11.51 -4.55 22.72
C ILE A 7 10.05 -5.01 22.74
N VAL A 8 9.65 -5.80 23.74
CA VAL A 8 8.27 -6.28 23.86
C VAL A 8 7.30 -5.11 24.05
N SER A 9 7.65 -4.10 24.85
CA SER A 9 6.82 -2.89 25.01
C SER A 9 6.72 -2.08 23.72
N ALA A 10 7.84 -1.89 23.00
CA ALA A 10 7.84 -1.16 21.73
C ALA A 10 6.98 -1.86 20.66
N ILE A 11 7.03 -3.19 20.60
CA ILE A 11 6.19 -3.98 19.68
C ILE A 11 4.70 -3.85 20.04
N LYS A 12 4.36 -3.86 21.35
CA LYS A 12 2.98 -3.64 21.82
C LYS A 12 2.46 -2.26 21.46
N GLU A 13 3.25 -1.20 21.67
CA GLU A 13 2.86 0.18 21.31
C GLU A 13 2.69 0.34 19.80
N LEU A 14 3.56 -0.27 18.99
CA LEU A 14 3.42 -0.32 17.53
C LEU A 14 2.13 -1.04 17.12
N THR A 15 1.84 -2.18 17.73
CA THR A 15 0.65 -2.98 17.42
C THR A 15 -0.63 -2.23 17.80
N GLU A 16 -0.65 -1.59 18.97
CA GLU A 16 -1.77 -0.73 19.39
C GLU A 16 -1.95 0.47 18.46
N SER A 17 -0.85 1.09 18.02
CA SER A 17 -0.91 2.23 17.09
C SER A 17 -1.46 1.82 15.72
N VAL A 18 -1.06 0.65 15.22
CA VAL A 18 -1.59 0.06 13.98
C VAL A 18 -3.08 -0.29 14.14
N ASN A 19 -3.48 -0.84 15.29
CA ASN A 19 -4.89 -1.19 15.55
C ASN A 19 -5.78 0.06 15.77
N LYS A 20 -5.23 1.13 16.35
CA LYS A 20 -5.92 2.43 16.54
C LYS A 20 -6.05 3.22 15.25
N MET A 21 -5.22 2.96 14.24
CA MET A 21 -5.44 3.43 12.86
C MET A 21 -6.65 2.72 12.26
N ASN A 22 -7.85 3.18 12.64
CA ASN A 22 -9.13 2.82 12.02
C ASN A 22 -9.31 3.47 10.62
N SER A 23 -8.21 3.95 10.04
CA SER A 23 -8.11 4.45 8.67
C SER A 23 -7.96 3.27 7.74
N LYS A 24 -8.88 3.13 6.76
CA LYS A 24 -8.73 2.24 5.60
C LYS A 24 -7.27 2.35 5.15
N SER A 25 -6.53 1.24 5.21
CA SER A 25 -5.12 1.22 4.85
C SER A 25 -4.93 1.93 3.50
N PRO A 26 -3.98 2.89 3.38
CA PRO A 26 -3.71 3.55 2.10
C PRO A 26 -3.14 2.56 1.07
N TRP A 27 -2.72 1.37 1.52
CA TRP A 27 -2.13 0.32 0.70
C TRP A 27 -3.20 -0.60 0.10
N LEU A 28 -3.52 -0.33 -1.16
CA LEU A 28 -4.50 -1.06 -1.94
C LEU A 28 -3.87 -2.30 -2.59
N ASN A 29 -4.64 -3.38 -2.70
CA ASN A 29 -4.32 -4.46 -3.63
C ASN A 29 -4.69 -4.05 -5.07
N GLN A 30 -4.30 -4.85 -6.06
CA GLN A 30 -4.56 -4.53 -7.47
C GLN A 30 -6.05 -4.32 -7.78
N LYS A 31 -6.94 -5.12 -7.17
CA LYS A 31 -8.39 -4.99 -7.36
C LYS A 31 -8.91 -3.65 -6.87
N GLN A 32 -8.58 -3.31 -5.63
CA GLN A 32 -8.95 -2.04 -5.03
C GLN A 32 -8.37 -0.84 -5.80
N ALA A 33 -7.17 -0.97 -6.36
CA ALA A 33 -6.52 0.10 -7.12
C ALA A 33 -7.23 0.42 -8.45
N TYR A 34 -7.55 -0.59 -9.27
CA TYR A 34 -8.27 -0.34 -10.53
C TYR A 34 -9.72 0.09 -10.29
N GLU A 35 -10.36 -0.42 -9.23
CA GLU A 35 -11.72 -0.02 -8.83
C GLU A 35 -11.76 1.45 -8.39
N ARG A 36 -10.73 1.93 -7.69
CA ARG A 36 -10.62 3.33 -7.25
C ARG A 36 -10.55 4.30 -8.43
N ILE A 37 -9.87 3.91 -9.51
CA ILE A 37 -9.71 4.72 -10.73
C ILE A 37 -10.93 4.59 -11.64
N GLY A 38 -11.70 3.51 -11.52
CA GLY A 38 -12.87 3.25 -12.36
C GLY A 38 -12.50 2.74 -13.77
N ILE A 39 -11.39 2.02 -13.90
CA ILE A 39 -10.93 1.46 -15.19
C ILE A 39 -10.87 -0.07 -15.16
N SER A 40 -10.81 -0.67 -16.35
CA SER A 40 -10.63 -2.12 -16.47
C SER A 40 -9.28 -2.57 -15.90
N GLN A 41 -9.22 -3.82 -15.42
CA GLN A 41 -7.97 -4.41 -14.93
C GLN A 41 -6.86 -4.41 -15.99
N ASN A 42 -7.20 -4.62 -17.27
CA ASN A 42 -6.24 -4.63 -18.37
C ASN A 42 -5.66 -3.23 -18.62
N SER A 43 -6.50 -2.21 -18.61
CA SER A 43 -6.06 -0.81 -18.71
C SER A 43 -5.14 -0.44 -17.53
N PHE A 44 -5.49 -0.86 -16.31
CA PHE A 44 -4.66 -0.63 -15.14
C PHE A 44 -3.31 -1.32 -15.24
N LYS A 45 -3.26 -2.58 -15.71
CA LYS A 45 -1.98 -3.28 -15.94
C LYS A 45 -1.07 -2.51 -16.90
N SER A 46 -1.61 -2.01 -18.00
CA SER A 46 -0.84 -1.20 -18.96
C SER A 46 -0.27 0.06 -18.30
N LEU A 47 -1.04 0.76 -17.46
CA LEU A 47 -0.53 1.93 -16.71
C LEU A 47 0.62 1.57 -15.77
N VAL A 48 0.53 0.42 -15.10
CA VAL A 48 1.61 -0.07 -14.21
C VAL A 48 2.85 -0.49 -15.01
N GLU A 49 2.68 -1.17 -16.15
CA GLU A 49 3.77 -1.57 -17.04
C GLU A 49 4.52 -0.36 -17.62
N HIS A 50 3.81 0.74 -17.90
CA HIS A 50 4.39 1.99 -18.34
C HIS A 50 4.91 2.89 -17.19
N ASN A 51 4.98 2.38 -15.96
CA ASN A 51 5.39 3.13 -14.76
C ASN A 51 4.58 4.40 -14.48
N VAL A 52 3.36 4.49 -15.01
CA VAL A 52 2.45 5.61 -14.76
C VAL A 52 1.90 5.54 -13.35
N ILE A 53 1.55 4.34 -12.89
CA ILE A 53 1.13 4.07 -11.51
C ILE A 53 2.22 3.24 -10.83
N PRO A 54 2.87 3.76 -9.78
CA PRO A 54 3.89 3.03 -9.05
C PRO A 54 3.33 1.74 -8.43
N LYS A 55 4.05 0.62 -8.62
CA LYS A 55 3.81 -0.62 -7.88
C LYS A 55 4.86 -0.80 -6.80
N HIS A 56 4.43 -1.19 -5.60
CA HIS A 56 5.31 -1.48 -4.47
C HIS A 56 5.29 -2.97 -4.20
N THR A 57 6.44 -3.62 -4.38
CA THR A 57 6.55 -5.09 -4.27
C THR A 57 7.55 -5.52 -3.20
N LEU A 58 7.28 -6.67 -2.59
CA LEU A 58 8.17 -7.36 -1.66
C LEU A 58 8.92 -8.53 -2.35
N ASP A 59 8.92 -8.62 -3.68
CA ASP A 59 9.56 -9.70 -4.43
C ASP A 59 11.05 -9.85 -4.09
N LYS A 60 11.75 -8.74 -3.79
CA LYS A 60 13.15 -8.74 -3.34
C LYS A 60 13.39 -9.52 -2.05
N TYR A 61 12.34 -9.83 -1.29
CA TYR A 61 12.36 -10.62 -0.07
C TYR A 61 11.74 -12.02 -0.25
N GLY A 62 11.46 -12.44 -1.51
CA GLY A 62 10.81 -13.71 -1.81
C GLY A 62 9.31 -13.74 -1.50
N ILE A 63 8.69 -12.58 -1.33
CA ILE A 63 7.27 -12.46 -0.98
C ILE A 63 6.51 -11.86 -2.16
N ALA A 64 5.65 -12.65 -2.80
CA ALA A 64 4.81 -12.25 -3.93
C ALA A 64 3.62 -11.37 -3.50
N ILE A 65 3.92 -10.21 -2.92
CA ILE A 65 2.93 -9.20 -2.51
C ILE A 65 3.23 -7.91 -3.25
N THR A 66 2.23 -7.43 -3.97
CA THR A 66 2.24 -6.10 -4.61
C THR A 66 1.13 -5.24 -4.04
N ARG A 67 1.45 -3.99 -3.71
CA ARG A 67 0.54 -2.97 -3.20
C ARG A 67 0.69 -1.66 -3.97
N TYR A 68 -0.35 -0.84 -3.90
CA TYR A 68 -0.42 0.49 -4.53
C TYR A 68 -0.85 1.49 -3.47
N HIS A 69 -0.23 2.67 -3.42
CA HIS A 69 -0.60 3.69 -2.44
C HIS A 69 -1.76 4.54 -2.97
N SER A 70 -2.78 4.78 -2.15
CA SER A 70 -3.95 5.60 -2.53
C SER A 70 -3.55 6.99 -2.99
N ASP A 71 -2.62 7.64 -2.30
CA ASP A 71 -2.25 9.02 -2.60
C ASP A 71 -1.49 9.14 -3.92
N GLU A 72 -0.73 8.11 -4.33
CA GLU A 72 -0.07 8.08 -5.62
C GLU A 72 -1.10 7.99 -6.76
N ILE A 73 -2.12 7.16 -6.56
CA ILE A 73 -3.25 7.04 -7.50
C ILE A 73 -4.03 8.35 -7.59
N ASP A 74 -4.36 8.95 -6.45
CA ASP A 74 -5.13 10.20 -6.40
C ASP A 74 -4.33 11.37 -7.01
N ASN A 75 -3.03 11.46 -6.74
CA ASN A 75 -2.15 12.45 -7.36
C ASN A 75 -2.06 12.27 -8.87
N TRP A 76 -2.03 11.03 -9.37
CA TRP A 76 -2.08 10.77 -10.79
C TRP A 76 -3.42 11.22 -11.40
N LEU A 77 -4.55 10.88 -10.77
CA LEU A 77 -5.89 11.29 -11.20
C LEU A 77 -6.04 12.80 -11.29
N LEU A 78 -5.49 13.55 -10.32
CA LEU A 78 -5.52 15.01 -10.33
C LEU A 78 -4.74 15.62 -11.50
N LYS A 79 -3.67 14.98 -11.97
CA LYS A 79 -2.88 15.45 -13.13
C LYS A 79 -3.54 15.18 -14.48
N GLN A 80 -4.58 14.36 -14.54
CA GLN A 80 -5.32 14.06 -15.78
C GLN A 80 -6.51 15.02 -16.01
N LYS A 81 -6.80 15.91 -15.06
CA LYS A 81 -7.85 16.94 -15.15
C LYS A 81 -7.24 18.27 -15.56
#